data_AF-A0A9Q8Q5Z9-F1
#
_entry.id   AF-A0A9Q8Q5Z9-F1
#
_cell.length_a   1.000
_cell.length_b   1.000
_cell.length_c   1.000
_cell.angle_alpha   90.00
_cell.angle_beta   90.00
_cell.angle_gamma   90.00
#
_symmetry.space_group_name_H-M   'P 1'
#
loop_
_entity.id
_entity.type
_entity.pdbx_description
1 polymer ?
#
loop_
_entity_poly.entity_id
_entity_poly.type
_entity_poly.pdbx_seq_one_letter_code
_entity_poly.pdbx_strand_id
1 'polypeptide(L)' 'MSHLTGVISSVIQDLDTIGERINSAINKASSDAEILLLEDALISLSETRTRLQGKAPVNQVNASVTRIHPLP' A
#
# COMPACT_ATOMS: atom_id res chain seq x y z
N MET A 1 -9.98 8.49 -26.88
CA MET A 1 -9.11 8.30 -25.69
C MET A 1 -9.78 8.62 -24.34
N SER A 2 -10.98 9.24 -24.29
CA SER A 2 -11.61 9.67 -23.02
C SER A 2 -12.10 8.55 -22.09
N HIS A 3 -12.53 7.39 -22.61
CA HIS A 3 -13.10 6.33 -21.78
C HIS A 3 -12.04 5.49 -21.03
N LEU A 4 -10.96 5.13 -21.72
CA LEU A 4 -9.87 4.32 -21.15
C LEU A 4 -9.17 5.06 -19.99
N THR A 5 -8.91 6.36 -20.15
CA THR A 5 -8.33 7.19 -19.09
C THR A 5 -9.25 7.26 -17.86
N GLY A 6 -10.57 7.34 -18.07
CA GLY A 6 -11.54 7.31 -16.97
C GLY A 6 -11.56 5.97 -16.21
N VAL A 7 -11.50 4.85 -16.92
CA VAL A 7 -11.43 3.51 -16.30
C VAL A 7 -10.15 3.36 -15.48
N ILE A 8 -9.00 3.79 -16.02
CA ILE A 8 -7.72 3.71 -15.29
C ILE A 8 -7.76 4.58 -14.02
N SER A 9 -8.32 5.79 -14.09
CA SER A 9 -8.49 6.64 -12.91
C SER A 9 -9.39 6.01 -11.84
N SER A 10 -10.49 5.37 -12.23
CA SER A 10 -11.38 4.65 -11.31
C SER A 10 -10.65 3.50 -10.61
N VAL A 11 -9.89 2.69 -11.36
CA VAL A 11 -9.13 1.58 -10.78
C VAL A 11 -8.07 2.09 -9.80
N ILE A 12 -7.42 3.22 -10.08
CA ILE A 12 -6.44 3.82 -9.15
C ILE A 12 -7.13 4.26 -7.84
N GLN A 13 -8.33 4.84 -7.92
CA GLN A 13 -9.10 5.22 -6.71
C GLN A 13 -9.53 4.00 -5.88
N ASP A 14 -9.92 2.92 -6.54
CA ASP A 14 -10.25 1.66 -5.87
C ASP A 14 -9.02 1.08 -5.16
N LEU A 15 -7.85 1.11 -5.82
CA LEU A 15 -6.58 0.69 -5.20
C LEU A 15 -6.23 1.55 -3.98
N ASP A 16 -6.36 2.87 -4.06
CA ASP A 16 -6.11 3.77 -2.93
C ASP A 16 -7.03 3.43 -1.74
N THR A 17 -8.32 3.17 -2.00
CA THR A 17 -9.30 2.75 -0.99
C THR A 17 -8.93 1.41 -0.35
N ILE A 18 -8.45 0.45 -1.13
CA ILE A 18 -7.99 -0.85 -0.62
C ILE A 18 -6.74 -0.66 0.25
N GLY A 19 -5.80 0.21 -0.16
CA GLY A 19 -4.61 0.54 0.61
C GLY A 19 -4.94 1.10 2.00
N GLU A 20 -5.93 2.00 2.10
CA GLU A 20 -6.40 2.52 3.39
C GLU A 20 -6.99 1.41 4.28
N ARG A 21 -7.74 0.46 3.71
CA ARG A 21 -8.28 -0.68 4.45
C ARG A 21 -7.18 -1.61 4.97
N ILE A 22 -6.15 -1.87 4.17
CA ILE A 22 -5.00 -2.69 4.61
C ILE A 22 -4.23 -1.97 5.72
N ASN A 23 -3.97 -0.66 5.59
CA ASN A 23 -3.37 0.13 6.67
C ASN A 23 -4.22 0.09 7.95
N SER A 24 -5.54 0.16 7.85
CA SER A 24 -6.43 -0.01 9.00
C SER A 24 -6.33 -1.41 9.62
N ALA A 25 -6.15 -2.45 8.80
CA ALA A 25 -5.95 -3.83 9.27
C ALA A 25 -4.60 -3.99 9.97
N ILE A 26 -3.52 -3.39 9.47
CA ILE A 26 -2.19 -3.39 10.12
C ILE A 26 -2.29 -2.78 11.51
N ASN A 27 -2.96 -1.62 11.63
CA ASN A 27 -3.16 -0.95 12.91
C ASN A 27 -4.01 -1.77 13.92
N LYS A 28 -4.72 -2.80 13.47
CA LYS A 28 -5.56 -3.69 14.30
C LYS A 28 -4.99 -5.09 14.44
N ALA A 29 -3.93 -5.43 13.69
CA ALA A 29 -3.33 -6.75 13.70
C ALA A 29 -2.73 -7.04 15.08
N SER A 30 -2.84 -8.29 15.50
CA SER A 30 -2.44 -8.72 16.84
C SER A 30 -1.11 -9.45 16.86
N SER A 31 -0.60 -9.84 15.68
CA SER A 31 0.67 -10.53 15.52
C SER A 31 1.54 -9.91 14.45
N ASP A 32 2.85 -10.00 14.65
CA ASP A 32 3.84 -9.55 13.67
C ASP A 32 3.72 -10.31 12.34
N ALA A 33 3.30 -11.58 12.39
CA ALA A 33 3.06 -12.37 11.18
C ALA A 33 1.89 -11.82 10.35
N GLU A 34 0.81 -11.40 10.98
CA GLU A 34 -0.32 -10.72 10.30
C GLU A 34 0.12 -9.38 9.71
N ILE A 35 0.92 -8.60 10.46
CA ILE A 35 1.45 -7.32 9.98
C ILE A 35 2.30 -7.52 8.72
N LEU A 36 3.24 -8.47 8.73
CA LEU A 36 4.10 -8.76 7.58
C LEU A 36 3.29 -9.14 6.32
N LEU A 37 2.26 -9.99 6.46
CA LEU A 37 1.40 -10.37 5.33
C LEU A 37 0.63 -9.17 4.77
N LEU A 38 0.19 -8.26 5.63
CA LEU A 38 -0.54 -7.06 5.22
C LEU A 38 0.39 -6.01 4.59
N GLU A 39 1.63 -5.90 5.08
CA GLU A 39 2.67 -5.06 4.47
C GLU A 39 3.04 -5.55 3.07
N ASP A 40 3.21 -6.86 2.88
CA ASP A 40 3.46 -7.46 1.55
C ASP A 40 2.28 -7.20 0.58
N ALA A 41 1.05 -7.25 1.08
CA ALA A 41 -0.13 -6.90 0.30
C ALA A 41 -0.14 -5.42 -0.12
N LEU A 42 0.27 -4.50 0.76
CA LEU A 42 0.42 -3.08 0.43
C LEU A 42 1.49 -2.83 -0.62
N ILE A 43 2.63 -3.53 -0.53
CA ILE A 43 3.70 -3.44 -1.53
C ILE A 43 3.16 -3.86 -2.91
N SER A 44 2.52 -5.02 -2.99
CA SER A 44 1.95 -5.56 -4.24
C SER A 44 0.89 -4.62 -4.85
N LEU A 45 0.10 -3.97 -4.01
CA LEU A 45 -0.90 -2.98 -4.43
C LEU A 45 -0.24 -1.70 -4.96
N SER A 46 0.79 -1.21 -4.27
CA SER A 46 1.57 -0.03 -4.70
C SER A 46 2.27 -0.25 -6.04
N GLU A 47 2.85 -1.43 -6.26
CA GLU A 47 3.43 -1.81 -7.56
C GLU A 47 2.38 -1.81 -8.67
N THR A 48 1.20 -2.36 -8.40
CA THR A 48 0.10 -2.41 -9.37
C THR A 48 -0.39 -1.02 -9.75
N ARG A 49 -0.57 -0.13 -8.76
CA ARG A 49 -0.89 1.29 -8.98
C ARG A 49 0.17 1.97 -9.83
N THR A 50 1.43 1.71 -9.54
CA THR A 50 2.58 2.29 -10.22
C THR A 50 2.65 1.86 -11.69
N ARG A 51 2.42 0.56 -11.98
CA ARG A 51 2.29 0.02 -13.33
C ARG A 51 1.14 0.69 -14.10
N LEU A 52 -0.02 0.85 -13.47
CA LEU A 52 -1.20 1.51 -14.08
C LEU A 52 -0.97 2.99 -14.37
N GLN A 53 -0.15 3.68 -13.55
CA GLN A 53 0.25 5.07 -13.77
C GLN A 53 1.35 5.22 -14.84
N GLY A 54 1.88 4.13 -15.39
CA GLY A 54 3.01 4.15 -16.32
C GLY A 54 4.31 4.64 -15.66
N LYS A 55 4.43 4.53 -14.34
CA LYS A 55 5.62 4.90 -13.56
C LYS A 55 6.46 3.65 -13.25
N ALA A 56 7.76 3.82 -13.05
CA ALA A 56 8.67 2.72 -12.68
C ALA A 56 8.30 2.16 -11.29
N PRO A 57 8.37 0.82 -11.06
CA PRO A 57 7.92 0.16 -9.83
C PRO A 57 8.55 0.74 -8.57
N VAL A 58 7.75 0.88 -7.51
CA VAL A 58 8.17 1.38 -6.20
C VAL A 58 8.93 0.27 -5.48
N ASN A 59 10.23 0.17 -5.73
CA ASN A 59 11.11 -0.61 -4.87
C ASN A 59 11.23 0.15 -3.53
N GLN A 60 10.82 -0.52 -2.45
CA GLN A 60 10.97 -0.11 -1.06
C GLN A 60 9.93 0.89 -0.55
N VAL A 61 8.91 0.35 0.11
CA VAL A 61 8.26 1.03 1.23
C VAL A 61 9.35 1.18 2.29
N ASN A 62 9.96 2.37 2.35
CA ASN A 62 10.82 2.76 3.45
C ASN A 62 9.92 2.90 4.69
N ALA A 63 9.61 1.77 5.33
CA ALA A 63 9.03 1.73 6.65
C ALA A 63 10.08 2.32 7.60
N SER A 64 10.11 3.65 7.70
CA SER A 64 10.68 4.33 8.86
C SER A 64 9.78 4.03 10.04
N VAL A 65 9.83 2.78 10.50
CA VAL A 65 9.40 2.41 11.84
C VAL A 65 10.32 3.20 12.76
N THR A 66 9.83 4.32 13.26
CA THR A 66 10.44 4.97 14.42
C THR A 66 10.39 3.96 15.55
N ARG A 67 11.47 3.19 15.72
CA ARG A 67 11.72 2.37 16.89
C ARG A 67 11.77 3.33 18.07
N ILE A 68 10.66 3.47 18.78
CA ILE A 68 10.58 4.22 20.03
C ILE A 68 11.54 3.52 21.00
N HIS A 69 12.63 4.20 21.34
CA HIS A 69 13.58 3.75 22.36
C HIS A 69 12.83 3.54 23.69
N PRO A 70 13.08 2.45 24.43
CA PRO A 70 12.63 2.38 25.81
C PRO A 70 13.39 3.46 26.62
N LEU A 71 12.62 4.29 27.34
CA LEU A 71 13.14 5.29 28.27
C LEU A 71 13.75 4.60 29.51
N PRO A 72 14.76 5.23 30.16
CA PRO A 72 15.54 4.66 31.26
C PRO A 72 14.74 4.37 32.53
#